data_AF-A0A8J9S2M5-F1
#
_entry.id   AF-A0A8J9S2M5-F1
#
_cell.length_a   1.000
_cell.length_b   1.000
_cell.length_c   1.000
_cell.angle_alpha   90.00
_cell.angle_beta   90.00
_cell.angle_gamma   90.00
#
_symmetry.space_group_name_H-M   'P 1'
#
loop_
_entity.id
_entity.type
_entity.pdbx_description
1 polymer ?
#
loop_
_entity_poly.entity_id
_entity_poly.type
_entity_poly.pdbx_seq_one_letter_code
_entity_poly.pdbx_strand_id
1 'polypeptide(L)'
;RFVTLSVFGFIYHGPSGHYFYNWLDGKIKGTRAQDVALKVGIDQILWCPIFMTVFFTYLGLCNGDSFNTIGNKIKNDLLSACQGSWKVWPIVHAVNFKFISSKHRLVFINAVQVAFNMFLSLIGTK
;
A
#
# COMPACT_ATOMS: atom_id res chain seq x y z
N ARG A 1 -9.02 -9.98 -14.27
CA ARG A 1 -8.35 -8.86 -13.55
C ARG A 1 -9.13 -8.37 -12.33
N PHE A 2 -10.42 -8.02 -12.42
CA PHE A 2 -11.22 -7.59 -11.26
C PHE A 2 -11.14 -8.59 -10.09
N VAL A 3 -11.53 -9.85 -10.33
CA VAL A 3 -11.51 -10.92 -9.31
C VAL A 3 -10.13 -11.09 -8.67
N THR A 4 -9.08 -11.13 -9.49
CA THR A 4 -7.67 -11.23 -9.04
C THR A 4 -7.31 -10.11 -8.06
N LEU A 5 -7.62 -8.86 -8.40
CA LEU A 5 -7.33 -7.72 -7.53
C LEU A 5 -8.21 -7.70 -6.28
N SER A 6 -9.47 -8.12 -6.39
CA SER A 6 -10.37 -8.27 -5.24
C SER A 6 -9.85 -9.31 -4.26
N VAL A 7 -9.43 -10.49 -4.74
CA VAL A 7 -8.86 -11.57 -3.92
C VAL A 7 -7.61 -11.09 -3.19
N PHE A 8 -6.69 -10.41 -3.88
CA PHE A 8 -5.52 -9.81 -3.24
C PHE A 8 -5.89 -8.81 -2.16
N GLY A 9 -6.86 -7.93 -2.46
CA GLY A 9 -7.37 -6.93 -1.53
C GLY A 9 -7.93 -7.53 -0.25
N PHE A 10 -8.82 -8.51 -0.37
CA PHE A 10 -9.53 -9.10 0.76
C PHE A 10 -8.69 -10.10 1.55
N ILE A 11 -7.91 -10.95 0.88
CA ILE A 11 -7.18 -12.03 1.55
C ILE A 11 -5.83 -11.56 2.09
N TYR A 12 -5.12 -10.72 1.33
CA TYR A 12 -3.78 -10.29 1.72
C TYR A 12 -3.78 -8.87 2.27
N HIS A 13 -4.12 -7.87 1.43
CA HIS A 13 -3.92 -6.46 1.76
C HIS A 13 -4.69 -6.02 3.03
N GLY A 14 -5.96 -6.38 3.14
CA GLY A 14 -6.80 -6.06 4.30
C GLY A 14 -6.23 -6.60 5.61
N PRO A 15 -6.04 -7.92 5.75
CA PRO A 15 -5.45 -8.52 6.94
C PRO A 15 -4.03 -8.01 7.22
N SER A 16 -3.15 -7.98 6.22
CA SER A 16 -1.76 -7.56 6.40
C SER A 16 -1.67 -6.11 6.89
N GLY A 17 -2.50 -5.21 6.32
CA GLY A 17 -2.59 -3.83 6.75
C GLY A 17 -3.13 -3.69 8.17
N HIS A 18 -4.15 -4.46 8.53
CA HIS A 18 -4.71 -4.46 9.89
C HIS A 18 -3.63 -4.81 10.93
N TYR A 19 -2.92 -5.91 10.75
CA TYR A 19 -1.88 -6.33 11.69
C TYR A 19 -0.70 -5.35 11.71
N PHE A 20 -0.27 -4.86 10.55
CA PHE A 20 0.83 -3.91 10.44
C PHE A 20 0.53 -2.59 11.17
N TYR A 21 -0.65 -1.99 10.94
CA TYR A 21 -1.00 -0.72 11.59
C TYR A 21 -1.22 -0.86 13.10
N ASN A 22 -1.80 -1.97 13.55
CA ASN A 22 -1.93 -2.26 14.99
C ASN A 22 -0.56 -2.42 15.65
N TRP A 23 0.36 -3.15 15.02
CA TRP A 23 1.73 -3.30 15.49
C TRP A 23 2.45 -1.94 15.56
N LEU A 24 2.32 -1.13 14.50
CA LEU A 24 2.95 0.18 14.41
C LEU A 24 2.43 1.15 15.48
N ASP A 25 1.13 1.12 15.78
CA ASP A 25 0.52 1.88 16.88
C ASP A 25 0.94 1.39 18.26
N GLY A 26 1.12 0.07 18.42
CA GLY A 26 1.65 -0.50 19.65
C GLY A 26 3.07 0.00 19.97
N LYS A 27 3.89 0.21 18.93
CA LYS A 27 5.26 0.73 19.03
C LYS A 27 5.33 2.25 19.13
N ILE A 28 4.50 2.97 18.40
CA ILE A 28 4.49 4.44 18.34
C ILE A 28 3.08 4.91 18.72
N LYS A 29 2.86 5.28 19.98
CA LYS A 29 1.51 5.60 20.48
C LYS A 29 1.04 7.04 20.24
N GLY A 30 1.97 7.93 19.88
CA GLY A 30 1.67 9.36 19.73
C GLY A 30 1.12 9.77 18.37
N THR A 31 0.52 10.96 18.34
CA THR A 31 0.03 11.66 17.14
C THR A 31 0.71 13.03 16.95
N ARG A 32 1.83 13.28 17.63
CA ARG A 32 2.62 14.51 17.40
C ARG A 32 3.23 14.45 16.00
N ALA A 33 3.62 15.59 15.46
CA ALA A 33 4.18 15.67 14.10
C ALA A 33 5.34 14.68 13.89
N GLN A 34 6.25 14.57 14.86
CA GLN A 34 7.36 13.60 14.82
C GLN A 34 6.91 12.13 14.82
N ASP A 35 5.88 11.79 15.62
CA ASP A 35 5.38 10.42 15.72
C ASP A 35 4.69 10.01 14.41
N VAL A 36 3.93 10.95 13.82
CA VAL A 36 3.28 10.77 12.51
C VAL A 36 4.32 10.65 11.40
N ALA A 37 5.32 11.54 11.37
CA ALA A 37 6.39 11.49 10.38
C ALA A 37 7.16 10.17 10.43
N LEU A 38 7.45 9.66 11.64
CA LEU A 38 8.09 8.36 11.81
C LEU A 38 7.23 7.21 11.28
N LYS A 39 5.92 7.21 11.59
CA LYS A 39 4.99 6.18 11.07
C LYS A 39 4.89 6.21 9.55
N VAL A 40 4.77 7.41 8.97
CA VAL A 40 4.75 7.58 7.51
C VAL A 40 6.07 7.12 6.90
N GLY A 41 7.21 7.46 7.51
CA GLY A 41 8.52 6.98 7.05
C GLY A 41 8.62 5.46 7.05
N ILE A 42 8.21 4.80 8.13
CA ILE A 42 8.19 3.33 8.23
C ILE A 42 7.26 2.72 7.17
N ASP A 43 6.06 3.27 7.01
CA ASP A 43 5.11 2.78 6.00
C ASP A 43 5.67 2.93 4.57
N GLN A 44 6.25 4.08 4.24
CA GLN A 44 6.70 4.35 2.87
C GLN A 44 8.05 3.71 2.52
N ILE A 45 8.95 3.56 3.49
CA ILE A 45 10.32 3.03 3.27
C ILE A 45 10.37 1.52 3.49
N LEU A 46 9.59 0.96 4.41
CA LEU A 46 9.60 -0.47 4.71
C LEU A 46 8.36 -1.17 4.18
N TRP A 47 7.16 -0.68 4.50
CA TRP A 47 5.94 -1.40 4.15
C TRP A 47 5.64 -1.35 2.65
N CYS A 48 5.80 -0.18 2.02
CA CYS A 48 5.58 0.00 0.58
C CYS A 48 6.38 -0.98 -0.29
N PRO A 49 7.72 -1.13 -0.16
CA PRO A 49 8.46 -2.07 -1.00
C PRO A 49 8.11 -3.54 -0.71
N ILE A 50 7.82 -3.91 0.54
CA ILE A 50 7.36 -5.26 0.90
C ILE A 50 6.03 -5.53 0.19
N PHE A 51 5.07 -4.62 0.33
CA PHE A 51 3.77 -4.72 -0.30
C PHE A 51 3.86 -4.82 -1.82
N MET A 52 4.67 -3.98 -2.47
CA MET A 52 4.86 -4.01 -3.93
C MET A 52 5.49 -5.31 -4.42
N THR A 53 6.47 -5.84 -3.68
CA THR A 53 7.10 -7.14 -4.00
C THR A 53 6.08 -8.26 -3.96
N VAL A 54 5.26 -8.32 -2.91
CA VAL A 54 4.21 -9.34 -2.77
C VAL A 54 3.13 -9.17 -3.83
N PHE A 55 2.75 -7.93 -4.13
CA PHE A 55 1.76 -7.63 -5.18
C PHE A 55 2.24 -8.06 -6.56
N PHE A 56 3.47 -7.74 -6.95
CA PHE A 56 4.05 -8.17 -8.23
C PHE A 56 4.22 -9.68 -8.32
N THR A 57 4.60 -10.32 -7.21
CA THR A 57 4.69 -11.78 -7.13
C THR A 57 3.32 -12.42 -7.35
N TYR A 58 2.32 -11.96 -6.62
CA TYR A 58 0.93 -12.43 -6.75
C TYR A 58 0.41 -12.27 -8.18
N LEU A 59 0.57 -11.07 -8.76
CA LEU A 59 0.11 -10.80 -10.12
C LEU A 59 0.80 -11.70 -11.14
N GLY A 60 2.11 -11.88 -11.04
CA GLY A 60 2.85 -12.74 -11.96
C GLY A 60 2.40 -14.20 -11.88
N LEU A 61 2.23 -14.72 -10.66
CA LEU A 61 1.71 -16.08 -10.46
C LEU A 61 0.30 -16.26 -11.04
N CYS A 62 -0.59 -15.28 -10.85
CA CYS A 62 -1.93 -15.31 -11.44
C CYS A 62 -1.94 -15.19 -12.97
N ASN A 63 -0.91 -14.59 -13.57
CA ASN A 63 -0.77 -14.51 -15.02
C ASN A 63 -0.07 -15.73 -15.63
N GLY A 64 0.44 -16.66 -14.80
CA GLY A 64 1.22 -17.81 -15.25
C GLY A 64 2.67 -17.48 -15.62
N ASP A 65 3.20 -16.36 -15.13
CA ASP A 65 4.57 -15.93 -15.39
C ASP A 65 5.58 -16.85 -14.68
N SER A 66 6.73 -17.09 -15.32
CA SER A 66 7.84 -17.82 -14.69
C SER A 66 8.44 -17.03 -13.52
N PHE A 67 9.03 -17.71 -12.54
CA PHE A 67 9.73 -17.05 -11.42
C PHE A 67 10.84 -16.09 -11.88
N ASN A 68 11.51 -16.40 -13.00
CA ASN A 68 12.52 -15.51 -13.57
C ASN A 68 11.89 -14.21 -14.09
N THR A 69 10.75 -14.31 -14.78
CA THR A 69 9.98 -13.14 -15.24
C THR A 69 9.54 -12.26 -14.07
N ILE A 70 9.00 -12.88 -13.02
CA ILE A 70 8.55 -12.18 -11.81
C ILE A 70 9.72 -11.48 -11.12
N GLY A 71 10.84 -12.19 -10.93
CA GLY A 71 12.05 -11.63 -10.31
C GLY A 71 12.60 -10.44 -11.10
N ASN A 72 12.65 -10.54 -12.43
CA ASN A 72 13.07 -9.43 -13.29
C ASN A 72 12.12 -8.24 -13.19
N LYS A 73 10.80 -8.48 -13.14
CA LYS A 73 9.80 -7.42 -12.95
C LYS A 73 10.00 -6.68 -11.64
N ILE A 74 10.18 -7.42 -10.53
CA ILE A 74 10.43 -6.81 -9.22
C ILE A 74 11.72 -6.00 -9.26
N LYS A 75 12.80 -6.57 -9.80
CA LYS A 75 14.10 -5.88 -9.89
C LYS A 75 14.02 -4.56 -10.68
N ASN A 76 13.27 -4.54 -11.77
CA ASN A 76 13.22 -3.40 -12.67
C ASN A 76 12.16 -2.36 -12.25
N ASP A 77 11.00 -2.80 -11.75
CA ASP A 77 9.84 -1.93 -11.57
C ASP A 77 9.60 -1.53 -10.11
N LEU A 78 10.18 -2.24 -9.12
CA LEU A 78 9.89 -2.03 -7.69
C LEU A 78 10.17 -0.59 -7.26
N LEU A 79 11.34 -0.05 -7.62
CA LEU A 79 11.70 1.31 -7.24
C LEU A 79 10.75 2.33 -7.88
N SER A 80 10.47 2.19 -9.18
CA SER A 80 9.53 3.08 -9.88
C SER A 80 8.12 3.00 -9.31
N ALA A 81 7.67 1.81 -8.90
CA ALA A 81 6.39 1.62 -8.23
C ALA A 81 6.34 2.31 -6.85
N CYS A 82 7.39 2.16 -6.04
CA CYS A 82 7.51 2.86 -4.76
C CYS A 82 7.55 4.38 -4.95
N GLN A 83 8.34 4.89 -5.91
CA GLN A 83 8.39 6.31 -6.24
C GLN A 83 7.02 6.85 -6.69
N GLY A 84 6.26 6.07 -7.46
CA GLY A 84 4.88 6.37 -7.81
C GLY A 84 4.00 6.50 -6.57
N SER A 85 4.12 5.56 -5.64
CA SER A 85 3.39 5.57 -4.37
C SER A 85 3.71 6.83 -3.54
N TRP A 86 4.99 7.16 -3.43
CA TRP A 86 5.49 8.27 -2.62
C TRP A 86 4.99 9.66 -3.06
N LYS A 87 4.43 9.80 -4.26
CA LYS A 87 3.85 11.07 -4.73
C LYS A 87 2.52 11.41 -4.05
N VAL A 88 1.79 10.42 -3.56
CA VAL A 88 0.40 10.58 -3.08
C VAL A 88 0.25 10.06 -1.67
N TRP A 89 0.74 8.85 -1.42
CA TRP A 89 0.46 8.11 -0.19
C TRP A 89 1.06 8.71 1.08
N PRO A 90 2.24 9.36 1.09
CA PRO A 90 2.76 9.96 2.32
C PRO A 90 1.80 11.00 2.93
N ILE A 91 1.14 11.80 2.09
CA ILE A 91 0.17 12.80 2.55
C ILE A 91 -1.08 12.11 3.11
N VAL A 92 -1.59 11.10 2.40
CA VAL A 92 -2.75 10.31 2.84
C VAL A 92 -2.47 9.63 4.18
N HIS A 93 -1.29 9.01 4.33
CA HIS A 93 -0.89 8.36 5.59
C HIS A 93 -0.65 9.37 6.70
N ALA A 94 -0.12 10.57 6.42
CA ALA A 94 0.03 11.61 7.43
C ALA A 94 -1.34 12.01 8.01
N VAL A 95 -2.34 12.23 7.15
CA VAL A 95 -3.73 12.50 7.56
C VAL A 95 -4.28 11.32 8.38
N ASN A 96 -4.09 10.10 7.89
CA ASN A 96 -4.57 8.89 8.53
C ASN A 96 -4.00 8.70 9.95
N PHE A 97 -2.68 8.81 10.12
CA PHE A 97 -2.02 8.62 11.40
C PHE A 97 -2.29 9.77 12.38
N LYS A 98 -2.55 10.98 11.88
CA LYS A 98 -2.83 12.16 12.71
C LYS A 98 -4.27 12.21 13.20
N PHE A 99 -5.24 11.99 12.32
CA PHE A 99 -6.65 12.31 12.58
C PHE A 99 -7.55 11.08 12.71
N ILE A 100 -7.17 9.94 12.14
CA ILE A 100 -8.03 8.75 12.11
C ILE A 100 -7.64 7.83 13.27
N SER A 101 -8.65 7.42 14.05
CA SER A 101 -8.47 6.45 15.12
C SER A 101 -8.05 5.10 14.55
N SER A 102 -7.21 4.36 15.29
CA SER A 102 -6.60 3.11 14.82
C SER A 102 -7.60 2.12 14.19
N LYS A 103 -8.80 2.00 14.80
CA LYS A 103 -9.88 1.11 14.33
C LYS A 103 -10.43 1.45 12.93
N HIS A 104 -10.33 2.71 12.49
CA HIS A 104 -10.91 3.18 11.23
C HIS A 104 -9.88 3.45 10.13
N ARG A 105 -8.58 3.32 10.42
CA ARG A 105 -7.49 3.65 9.48
C ARG A 105 -7.52 2.84 8.21
N LEU A 106 -7.77 1.54 8.33
CA LEU A 106 -7.83 0.65 7.17
C LEU A 106 -9.00 1.00 6.26
N VAL A 107 -10.15 1.35 6.84
CA VAL A 107 -11.34 1.78 6.07
C VAL A 107 -11.05 3.10 5.35
N PHE A 108 -10.43 4.07 6.04
CA PHE A 108 -10.01 5.33 5.43
C PHE A 108 -9.04 5.13 4.25
N ILE A 109 -7.97 4.34 4.44
CA ILE A 109 -7.00 4.05 3.39
C ILE A 109 -7.69 3.40 2.18
N ASN A 110 -8.55 2.40 2.40
CA ASN A 110 -9.26 1.73 1.32
C ASN A 110 -10.23 2.66 0.58
N ALA A 111 -10.92 3.56 1.28
CA ALA A 111 -11.78 4.55 0.64
C ALA A 111 -10.98 5.50 -0.27
N VAL A 112 -9.84 6.01 0.21
CA VAL A 112 -8.93 6.84 -0.58
C VAL A 112 -8.35 6.06 -1.76
N GLN A 113 -7.99 4.79 -1.57
CA GLN A 113 -7.51 3.91 -2.64
C GLN A 113 -8.54 3.77 -3.77
N VAL A 114 -9.81 3.59 -3.41
CA VAL A 114 -10.90 3.47 -4.38
C VAL A 114 -11.07 4.77 -5.17
N ALA A 115 -11.05 5.93 -4.51
CA ALA A 115 -11.07 7.23 -5.19
C ALA A 115 -9.85 7.45 -6.09
N PHE A 116 -8.65 7.07 -5.62
CA PHE A 116 -7.41 7.16 -6.38
C PHE A 116 -7.44 6.27 -7.64
N ASN A 117 -7.96 5.05 -7.52
CA ASN A 117 -8.12 4.15 -8.65
C ASN A 117 -9.12 4.69 -9.69
N MET A 118 -10.22 5.32 -9.26
CA MET A 118 -11.14 6.00 -10.18
C MET A 118 -10.44 7.14 -10.93
N PHE A 119 -9.68 7.98 -10.22
CA PHE A 119 -8.90 9.05 -10.83
C PHE A 119 -7.89 8.54 -11.87
N LEU A 120 -7.13 7.50 -11.54
CA LEU A 120 -6.21 6.85 -12.47
C LEU A 120 -6.94 6.28 -13.69
N SER A 121 -8.11 5.66 -13.49
CA SER A 121 -8.93 5.16 -14.60
C SER A 121 -9.37 6.28 -15.54
N LEU A 122 -9.77 7.44 -15.02
CA LEU A 122 -10.19 8.59 -15.83
C LEU A 122 -9.03 9.17 -16.66
N ILE A 123 -7.82 9.24 -16.09
CA ILE A 123 -6.64 9.71 -16.82
C ILE A 123 -6.16 8.70 -17.85
N GLY A 124 -6.20 7.40 -17.53
CA GLY A 124 -5.77 6.33 -18.42
C GLY A 124 -6.73 6.01 -19.57
N THR A 125 -7.91 6.63 -19.62
CA THR A 125 -8.89 6.48 -20.72
C THR A 125 -8.73 7.60 -21.78
N LYS A 126 -7.57 8.26 -21.84
CA LYS A 126 -7.17 9.18 -22.92
C LYS A 126 -6.05 8.57 -23.74
#